data_AF-A0A3S8XV83-F1
#
_entry.id   AF-A0A3S8XV83-F1
#
_cell.length_a   1.000
_cell.length_b   1.000
_cell.length_c   1.000
_cell.angle_alpha   90.00
_cell.angle_beta   90.00
_cell.angle_gamma   90.00
#
_symmetry.space_group_name_H-M   'P 1'
#
loop_
_entity.id
_entity.type
_entity.pdbx_description
1 polymer ?
#
loop_
_entity_poly.entity_id
_entity_poly.type
_entity_poly.pdbx_seq_one_letter_code
_entity_poly.pdbx_strand_id
1 'polypeptide(L)'
;MTKTKSFVASMAAAAALIVGFSGSAVATDQGAATAQGSKCTTVRTSNGKGSVYVCWSWYKSASGKSYYGSFSGKFYDHAKDGKWVILQAKWSGKGWTPIRTAANGESFSGDYNGLNGLNFRACLTGGYCGTPAW
;
A
#
# COMPACT_ATOMS: atom_id res chain seq x y z
N MET A 1 -24.04 43.29 22.49
CA MET A 1 -25.32 42.65 22.87
C MET A 1 -26.04 42.23 21.60
N THR A 2 -26.01 40.95 21.23
CA THR A 2 -27.11 40.31 20.49
C THR A 2 -27.07 38.80 20.77
N LYS A 3 -28.13 38.33 21.43
CA LYS A 3 -28.43 36.93 21.75
C LYS A 3 -29.26 36.34 20.61
N THR A 4 -28.98 35.10 20.20
CA THR A 4 -29.94 34.21 19.51
C THR A 4 -29.40 32.78 19.66
N LYS A 5 -29.86 32.04 20.67
CA LYS A 5 -31.07 31.19 20.72
C LYS A 5 -30.91 29.87 19.95
N SER A 6 -30.92 28.81 20.75
CA SER A 6 -30.88 27.39 20.45
C SER A 6 -31.94 26.93 19.43
N PHE A 7 -31.60 25.88 18.70
CA PHE A 7 -32.55 24.87 18.23
C PHE A 7 -32.05 23.48 18.65
N VAL A 8 -32.90 22.79 19.41
CA VAL A 8 -32.82 21.37 19.71
C VAL A 8 -33.88 20.68 18.85
N ALA A 9 -33.50 19.65 18.10
CA ALA A 9 -34.35 18.56 17.62
C ALA A 9 -33.42 17.51 16.99
N SER A 10 -33.12 16.40 17.68
CA SER A 10 -33.93 15.18 17.79
C SER A 10 -33.35 14.07 16.89
N MET A 11 -32.76 13.09 17.57
CA MET A 11 -32.74 11.66 17.31
C MET A 11 -32.72 11.16 15.85
N ALA A 12 -31.60 10.53 15.49
CA ALA A 12 -31.64 9.21 14.89
C ALA A 12 -30.53 8.36 15.51
N ALA A 13 -30.93 7.44 16.39
CA ALA A 13 -30.07 6.37 16.87
C ALA A 13 -29.83 5.41 15.70
N ALA A 14 -28.64 5.45 15.11
CA ALA A 14 -28.16 4.39 14.23
C ALA A 14 -27.53 3.30 15.10
N ALA A 15 -28.37 2.41 15.64
CA ALA A 15 -27.93 1.10 16.09
C ALA A 15 -27.56 0.25 14.86
N ALA A 16 -26.35 0.44 14.34
CA ALA A 16 -25.79 -0.43 13.33
C ALA A 16 -25.08 -1.59 14.03
N LEU A 17 -25.85 -2.66 14.23
CA LEU A 17 -25.47 -4.06 14.36
C LEU A 17 -23.96 -4.33 14.47
N ILE A 18 -23.55 -4.70 15.68
CA ILE A 18 -22.37 -5.52 15.94
C ILE A 18 -22.68 -6.89 15.32
N VAL A 19 -22.49 -7.01 14.00
CA VAL A 19 -22.38 -8.31 13.37
C VAL A 19 -20.96 -8.76 13.64
N GLY A 20 -20.84 -9.68 14.59
CA GLY A 20 -19.61 -10.39 14.87
C GLY A 20 -19.06 -11.00 13.59
N PHE A 21 -18.08 -10.34 13.02
CA PHE A 21 -16.99 -11.03 12.37
C PHE A 21 -15.83 -10.99 13.35
N SER A 22 -15.83 -11.96 14.26
CA SER A 22 -14.60 -12.55 14.80
C SER A 22 -13.92 -13.31 13.65
N GLY A 23 -13.63 -12.61 12.55
CA GLY A 23 -12.58 -13.01 11.66
C GLY A 23 -11.32 -12.69 12.42
N SER A 24 -10.81 -13.68 13.14
CA SER A 24 -9.43 -13.70 13.59
C SER A 24 -8.62 -13.27 12.38
N ALA A 25 -8.21 -12.01 12.35
CA ALA A 25 -7.07 -11.64 11.55
C ALA A 25 -5.99 -12.53 12.13
N VAL A 26 -5.71 -13.63 11.44
CA VAL A 26 -4.38 -14.17 11.44
C VAL A 26 -3.55 -12.96 11.04
N ALA A 27 -3.03 -12.25 12.06
CA ALA A 27 -1.67 -11.81 12.01
C ALA A 27 -0.96 -13.06 11.54
N THR A 28 -0.78 -13.18 10.23
CA THR A 28 0.20 -14.07 9.64
C THR A 28 1.40 -13.72 10.46
N ASP A 29 1.73 -14.60 11.41
CA ASP A 29 2.96 -14.58 12.13
C ASP A 29 3.98 -14.18 11.07
N GLN A 30 4.54 -12.98 11.20
CA GLN A 30 5.60 -12.54 10.31
C GLN A 30 6.72 -13.51 10.64
N GLY A 31 6.69 -14.68 9.99
CA GLY A 31 7.44 -15.86 10.36
C GLY A 31 8.85 -15.40 10.61
N ALA A 32 9.27 -15.53 11.88
CA ALA A 32 10.39 -14.83 12.49
C ALA A 32 11.28 -14.17 11.44
N ALA A 33 11.02 -12.88 11.17
CA ALA A 33 11.58 -12.18 10.02
C ALA A 33 13.06 -12.56 9.86
N THR A 34 13.35 -13.30 8.79
CA THR A 34 14.72 -13.65 8.44
C THR A 34 15.51 -12.33 8.42
N ALA A 35 16.68 -12.30 9.06
CA ALA A 35 17.48 -11.08 9.17
C ALA A 35 17.76 -10.44 7.80
N GLN A 36 17.61 -11.22 6.73
CA GLN A 36 17.61 -10.79 5.35
C GLN A 36 16.56 -11.56 4.56
N GLY A 37 16.01 -10.96 3.50
CA GLY A 37 15.17 -11.66 2.54
C GLY A 37 15.03 -10.92 1.23
N SER A 38 14.40 -11.59 0.27
CA SER A 38 14.02 -10.99 -1.00
C SER A 38 12.72 -11.57 -1.50
N LYS A 39 11.90 -10.77 -2.17
CA LYS A 39 10.65 -11.20 -2.77
C LYS A 39 10.45 -10.51 -4.10
N CYS A 40 9.89 -11.25 -5.05
CA CYS A 40 9.43 -10.73 -6.33
C CYS A 40 7.96 -11.07 -6.52
N THR A 41 7.17 -10.12 -7.01
CA THR A 41 5.76 -10.36 -7.30
C THR A 41 5.23 -9.36 -8.32
N THR A 42 4.05 -9.64 -8.87
CA THR A 42 3.33 -8.70 -9.73
C THR A 42 2.13 -8.16 -8.99
N VAL A 43 2.15 -6.86 -8.69
CA VAL A 43 0.98 -6.13 -8.17
C VAL A 43 0.17 -5.61 -9.35
N ARG A 44 -1.16 -5.77 -9.29
CA ARG A 44 -2.08 -5.37 -10.36
C ARG A 44 -2.98 -4.24 -9.89
N THR A 45 -3.41 -3.38 -10.79
CA THR A 45 -4.47 -2.40 -10.54
C THR A 45 -5.80 -3.14 -10.37
N SER A 46 -6.76 -2.58 -9.63
CA SER A 46 -8.01 -3.30 -9.32
C SER A 46 -8.87 -3.61 -10.54
N ASN A 47 -8.72 -2.82 -11.60
CA ASN A 47 -9.40 -3.01 -12.89
C ASN A 47 -8.57 -3.83 -13.90
N GLY A 48 -7.40 -4.36 -13.51
CA GLY A 48 -6.54 -5.19 -14.36
C GLY A 48 -5.82 -4.46 -15.51
N LYS A 49 -6.05 -3.15 -15.68
CA LYS A 49 -5.50 -2.37 -16.81
C LYS A 49 -4.02 -1.99 -16.66
N GLY A 50 -3.44 -2.15 -15.47
CA GLY A 50 -2.03 -1.94 -15.22
C GLY A 50 -1.47 -2.97 -14.24
N SER A 51 -0.17 -3.22 -14.34
CA SER A 51 0.55 -4.02 -13.36
C SER A 51 1.99 -3.59 -13.22
N VAL A 52 2.59 -3.91 -12.08
CA VAL A 52 4.01 -3.67 -11.81
C VAL A 52 4.61 -4.97 -11.31
N TYR A 53 5.60 -5.48 -12.04
CA TYR A 53 6.49 -6.49 -11.49
C TYR A 53 7.48 -5.78 -10.58
N VAL A 54 7.56 -6.18 -9.32
CA VAL A 54 8.42 -5.58 -8.32
C VAL A 54 9.16 -6.67 -7.55
N CYS A 55 10.46 -6.52 -7.46
CA CYS A 55 11.35 -7.25 -6.59
C CYS A 55 11.86 -6.31 -5.50
N TRP A 56 11.99 -6.80 -4.28
CA TRP A 56 12.67 -6.07 -3.22
C TRP A 56 13.43 -7.01 -2.29
N SER A 57 14.52 -6.50 -1.74
CA SER A 57 15.32 -7.15 -0.73
C SER A 57 15.32 -6.33 0.55
N TRP A 58 15.44 -6.99 1.69
CA TRP A 58 15.53 -6.33 2.99
C TRP A 58 16.61 -6.97 3.85
N TYR A 59 17.20 -6.15 4.71
CA TYR A 59 18.22 -6.48 5.69
C TYR A 59 17.85 -5.79 6.99
N LYS A 60 17.83 -6.52 8.09
CA LYS A 60 17.52 -6.02 9.42
C LYS A 60 18.71 -5.20 9.94
N SER A 61 18.44 -3.99 10.42
CA SER A 61 19.44 -3.17 11.09
C SER A 61 19.96 -3.85 12.36
N ALA A 62 21.18 -3.50 12.79
CA ALA A 62 21.80 -4.05 14.00
C ALA A 62 20.95 -3.87 15.27
N SER A 63 20.18 -2.77 15.35
CA SER A 63 19.24 -2.53 16.47
C SER A 63 17.97 -3.39 16.42
N GLY A 64 17.72 -4.06 15.30
CA GLY A 64 16.54 -4.88 15.07
C GLY A 64 15.23 -4.11 14.82
N LYS A 65 15.24 -2.78 14.85
CA LYS A 65 14.04 -1.92 14.83
C LYS A 65 13.60 -1.47 13.43
N SER A 66 14.47 -1.61 12.44
CA SER A 66 14.25 -1.17 11.06
C SER A 66 14.97 -2.07 10.05
N TYR A 67 14.58 -1.93 8.79
CA TYR A 67 15.15 -2.61 7.64
C TYR A 67 15.68 -1.61 6.62
N TYR A 68 16.70 -2.05 5.88
CA TYR A 68 17.24 -1.38 4.70
C TYR A 68 17.31 -2.37 3.54
N GLY A 69 17.39 -1.89 2.31
CA GLY A 69 17.51 -2.74 1.14
C GLY A 69 17.17 -2.00 -0.14
N SER A 70 16.83 -2.76 -1.18
CA SER A 70 16.63 -2.22 -2.52
C SER A 70 15.35 -2.78 -3.12
N PHE A 71 14.72 -2.03 -4.02
CA PHE A 71 13.64 -2.50 -4.85
C PHE A 71 13.93 -2.21 -6.32
N SER A 72 13.40 -3.05 -7.20
CA SER A 72 13.49 -2.89 -8.63
C SER A 72 12.31 -3.54 -9.33
N GLY A 73 12.10 -3.22 -10.60
CA GLY A 73 10.97 -3.79 -11.32
C GLY A 73 10.70 -3.17 -12.66
N LYS A 74 9.52 -3.48 -13.19
CA LYS A 74 9.05 -3.02 -14.49
C LYS A 74 7.55 -2.75 -14.49
N PHE A 75 7.15 -1.69 -15.17
CA PHE A 75 5.76 -1.28 -15.35
C PHE A 75 5.16 -1.91 -16.61
N TYR A 76 3.87 -2.24 -16.51
CA TYR A 76 3.08 -2.78 -17.61
C TYR A 76 1.73 -2.04 -17.66
N ASP A 77 1.49 -1.31 -18.73
CA ASP A 77 0.18 -0.74 -19.06
C ASP A 77 -0.45 -1.60 -20.16
N HIS A 78 -1.58 -2.23 -19.81
CA HIS A 78 -2.30 -3.17 -20.67
C HIS A 78 -3.39 -2.47 -21.49
N ALA A 79 -3.83 -1.28 -21.08
CA ALA A 79 -4.98 -0.60 -21.68
C ALA A 79 -4.60 0.45 -22.74
N LYS A 80 -3.36 0.96 -22.72
CA LYS A 80 -2.88 2.03 -23.64
C LYS A 80 -3.87 3.21 -23.74
N ASP A 81 -4.55 3.53 -22.65
CA ASP A 81 -5.62 4.54 -22.59
C ASP A 81 -5.11 5.92 -22.15
N GLY A 82 -3.78 6.12 -22.17
CA GLY A 82 -3.10 7.34 -21.76
C GLY A 82 -2.95 7.48 -20.23
N LYS A 83 -3.43 6.51 -19.44
CA LYS A 83 -3.21 6.50 -17.98
C LYS A 83 -1.90 5.82 -17.65
N TRP A 84 -1.21 6.36 -16.66
CA TRP A 84 0.09 5.84 -16.24
C TRP A 84 -0.11 4.91 -15.06
N VAL A 85 0.77 3.92 -14.96
CA VAL A 85 0.76 3.00 -13.82
C VAL A 85 1.61 3.60 -12.71
N ILE A 86 1.04 3.63 -11.50
CA ILE A 86 1.65 4.18 -10.30
C ILE A 86 2.00 3.02 -9.37
N LEU A 87 3.27 2.93 -8.99
CA LEU A 87 3.70 2.08 -7.89
C LEU A 87 3.64 2.89 -6.60
N GLN A 88 2.86 2.40 -5.63
CA GLN A 88 2.82 2.96 -4.29
C GLN A 88 3.46 2.01 -3.29
N ALA A 89 4.12 2.57 -2.30
CA ALA A 89 4.67 1.84 -1.17
C ALA A 89 4.01 2.27 0.14
N LYS A 90 3.92 1.33 1.09
CA LYS A 90 3.52 1.60 2.47
C LYS A 90 4.47 0.90 3.43
N TRP A 91 4.99 1.68 4.37
CA TRP A 91 5.77 1.21 5.51
C TRP A 91 5.05 1.56 6.82
N SER A 92 5.39 0.87 7.90
CA SER A 92 4.73 1.03 9.20
C SER A 92 4.69 2.50 9.62
N GLY A 93 3.52 2.92 10.11
CA GLY A 93 3.26 4.30 10.55
C GLY A 93 3.03 5.32 9.44
N LYS A 94 3.12 4.97 8.15
CA LYS A 94 2.81 5.90 7.04
C LYS A 94 1.70 5.39 6.12
N GLY A 95 1.03 6.32 5.45
CA GLY A 95 0.04 6.03 4.41
C GLY A 95 0.69 5.52 3.12
N TRP A 96 -0.14 5.11 2.17
CA TRP A 96 0.31 4.74 0.83
C TRP A 96 0.89 5.96 0.11
N THR A 97 2.15 5.84 -0.31
CA THR A 97 2.90 6.93 -0.95
C THR A 97 3.32 6.50 -2.36
N PRO A 98 3.04 7.30 -3.40
CA PRO A 98 3.62 7.07 -4.73
C PRO A 98 5.15 7.12 -4.67
N ILE A 99 5.81 6.08 -5.17
CA ILE A 99 7.29 6.03 -5.26
C ILE A 99 7.78 6.09 -6.71
N ARG A 100 6.97 5.59 -7.65
CA ARG A 100 7.25 5.68 -9.09
C ARG A 100 5.94 5.74 -9.87
N THR A 101 5.99 6.41 -11.02
CA THR A 101 4.88 6.53 -11.96
C THR A 101 5.50 6.49 -13.35
N ALA A 102 5.00 5.62 -14.21
CA ALA A 102 5.69 5.31 -15.45
C ALA A 102 4.74 4.79 -16.53
N ALA A 103 5.20 4.90 -17.77
CA ALA A 103 4.54 4.35 -18.94
C ALA A 103 4.86 2.85 -19.11
N ASN A 104 4.20 2.21 -20.09
CA ASN A 104 4.40 0.79 -20.37
C ASN A 104 5.86 0.45 -20.65
N GLY A 105 6.38 -0.58 -20.00
CA GLY A 105 7.70 -1.13 -20.27
C GLY A 105 8.87 -0.41 -19.59
N GLU A 106 8.60 0.62 -18.78
CA GLU A 106 9.64 1.32 -18.04
C GLU A 106 10.14 0.48 -16.85
N SER A 107 11.46 0.43 -16.67
CA SER A 107 12.10 -0.23 -15.53
C SER A 107 12.42 0.78 -14.44
N PHE A 108 12.46 0.33 -13.19
CA PHE A 108 12.85 1.16 -12.06
C PHE A 108 13.74 0.42 -11.07
N SER A 109 14.47 1.20 -10.28
CA SER A 109 15.15 0.75 -9.08
C SER A 109 15.23 1.87 -8.04
N GLY A 110 15.50 1.50 -6.80
CA GLY A 110 15.75 2.43 -5.71
C GLY A 110 16.11 1.71 -4.42
N ASP A 111 16.74 2.44 -3.51
CA ASP A 111 17.10 1.95 -2.19
C ASP A 111 16.19 2.54 -1.11
N TYR A 112 16.11 1.85 0.01
CA TYR A 112 15.41 2.33 1.20
C TYR A 112 16.19 1.96 2.47
N ASN A 113 16.02 2.78 3.51
CA ASN A 113 16.65 2.58 4.81
C ASN A 113 15.71 3.09 5.91
N GLY A 114 15.82 2.52 7.11
CA GLY A 114 15.10 2.96 8.29
C GLY A 114 13.61 2.66 8.26
N LEU A 115 13.16 1.75 7.39
CA LEU A 115 11.73 1.41 7.26
C LEU A 115 11.38 0.17 8.08
N ASN A 116 10.20 0.14 8.68
CA ASN A 116 9.68 -1.05 9.36
C ASN A 116 8.49 -1.58 8.55
N GLY A 117 8.68 -2.71 7.87
CA GLY A 117 7.74 -3.23 6.88
C GLY A 117 7.77 -2.45 5.56
N LEU A 118 7.57 -3.15 4.44
CA LEU A 118 7.49 -2.56 3.11
C LEU A 118 6.48 -3.33 2.27
N ASN A 119 5.42 -2.64 1.87
CA ASN A 119 4.36 -3.21 1.05
C ASN A 119 4.22 -2.41 -0.23
N PHE A 120 3.86 -3.08 -1.31
CA PHE A 120 3.69 -2.46 -2.62
C PHE A 120 2.27 -2.65 -3.13
N ARG A 121 1.75 -1.67 -3.88
CA ARG A 121 0.53 -1.83 -4.68
C ARG A 121 0.62 -1.04 -5.98
N ALA A 122 -0.10 -1.49 -7.00
CA ALA A 122 -0.25 -0.76 -8.25
C ALA A 122 -1.56 0.02 -8.26
N CYS A 123 -1.52 1.25 -8.79
CA CYS A 123 -2.69 2.09 -9.08
C CYS A 123 -2.57 2.65 -10.51
N LEU A 124 -3.62 3.28 -11.02
CA LEU A 124 -3.55 4.10 -12.23
C LEU A 124 -3.67 5.57 -11.90
N THR A 125 -3.18 6.42 -12.79
CA THR A 125 -3.55 7.83 -12.81
C THR A 125 -5.08 7.94 -12.95
N GLY A 126 -5.71 8.63 -12.00
CA GLY A 126 -7.18 8.75 -11.90
C GLY A 126 -7.89 7.65 -11.10
N GLY A 127 -7.16 6.73 -10.43
CA GLY A 127 -7.74 5.80 -9.46
C GLY A 127 -7.34 4.33 -9.65
N TYR A 128 -8.11 3.40 -9.06
CA TYR A 128 -7.96 1.93 -9.25
C TYR A 128 -6.70 1.29 -8.65
N CYS A 129 -6.50 1.48 -7.35
CA CYS A 129 -5.47 0.76 -6.60
C CYS A 129 -5.89 -0.69 -6.34
N GLY A 130 -5.03 -1.65 -6.67
CA GLY A 130 -5.27 -3.05 -6.35
C GLY A 130 -4.71 -3.50 -5.00
N THR A 131 -4.75 -4.81 -4.79
CA THR A 131 -4.35 -5.46 -3.54
C THR A 131 -2.85 -5.33 -3.29
N PRO A 132 -2.43 -5.07 -2.03
CA PRO A 132 -1.03 -4.96 -1.69
C PRO A 132 -0.30 -6.31 -1.69
N ALA A 133 1.01 -6.24 -1.96
CA ALA A 133 1.96 -7.32 -1.71
C ALA A 133 2.82 -7.00 -0.48
N TRP A 134 3.02 -8.01 0.36
CA TRP A 134 3.73 -7.99 1.65
C TRP A 134 5.10 -8.66 1.56
#